data_AF-A0A1G1Z7A9-F1
#
_entry.id   AF-A0A1G1Z7A9-F1
#
_cell.length_a   1.000
_cell.length_b   1.000
_cell.length_c   1.000
_cell.angle_alpha   90.00
_cell.angle_beta   90.00
_cell.angle_gamma   90.00
#
_symmetry.space_group_name_H-M   'P 1'
#
loop_
_entity.id
_entity.type
_entity.pdbx_description
1 polymer ?
#
loop_
_entity_poly.entity_id
_entity_poly.type
_entity_poly.pdbx_seq_one_letter_code
_entity_poly.pdbx_strand_id
1 'polypeptide(L)'
;MKTSGKELTRRQRQKALEILLREIAAVKTGMNLGRLLDLLLTYHEKEAILRRLTIGNMLKHKNTYRAIGKALGVSAITISKVRDILEARGYGRNPQRKRIYSRDKDTEDRPLLGYYKGARSIV
;
A
#
# COMPACT_ATOMS: atom_id res chain seq x y z
N MET A 1 8.50 -14.83 -3.49
CA MET A 1 8.37 -16.24 -3.04
C MET A 1 7.43 -16.96 -3.97
N LYS A 2 7.90 -17.95 -4.74
CA LYS A 2 7.01 -18.96 -5.35
C LYS A 2 6.70 -19.95 -4.23
N THR A 3 5.45 -20.03 -3.77
CA THR A 3 5.04 -21.09 -2.86
C THR A 3 5.04 -22.39 -3.64
N SER A 4 6.07 -23.21 -3.48
CA SER A 4 6.07 -24.59 -3.97
C SER A 4 5.13 -25.40 -3.08
N GLY A 5 3.83 -25.37 -3.40
CA GLY A 5 2.84 -26.05 -2.59
C GLY A 5 1.46 -25.89 -3.19
N LYS A 6 0.70 -26.99 -3.17
CA LYS A 6 -0.70 -27.04 -3.56
C LYS A 6 -1.46 -25.90 -2.88
N GLU A 7 -2.14 -25.06 -3.66
CA GLU A 7 -2.88 -23.93 -3.10
C GLU A 7 -3.97 -24.41 -2.13
N LEU A 8 -4.16 -23.67 -1.04
CA LEU A 8 -5.28 -23.90 -0.13
C LEU A 8 -6.61 -23.71 -0.87
N THR A 9 -7.55 -24.64 -0.67
CA THR A 9 -8.93 -24.49 -1.15
C THR A 9 -9.62 -23.30 -0.49
N ARG A 10 -10.67 -22.75 -1.11
CA ARG A 10 -11.44 -21.63 -0.56
C ARG A 10 -11.93 -21.90 0.88
N ARG A 11 -12.42 -23.11 1.15
CA ARG A 11 -12.90 -23.52 2.48
C ARG A 11 -11.76 -23.55 3.51
N GLN A 12 -10.59 -24.08 3.13
CA GLN A 12 -9.42 -24.08 4.00
C GLN A 12 -8.92 -22.65 4.31
N ARG A 13 -8.89 -21.76 3.30
CA ARG A 13 -8.52 -20.34 3.50
C ARG A 13 -9.46 -19.64 4.48
N GLN A 14 -10.77 -19.83 4.30
CA GLN A 14 -11.78 -19.24 5.19
C GLN A 14 -11.61 -19.71 6.64
N LYS A 15 -11.49 -21.03 6.84
CA LYS A 15 -11.31 -21.62 8.17
C LYS A 15 -9.99 -21.17 8.82
N ALA A 16 -8.90 -21.11 8.07
CA ALA A 16 -7.62 -20.62 8.55
C ALA A 16 -7.69 -19.14 8.97
N LEU A 17 -8.41 -18.31 8.21
CA LEU A 17 -8.60 -16.90 8.54
C LEU A 17 -9.42 -16.72 9.83
N GLU A 18 -10.49 -17.50 10.01
CA GLU A 18 -11.30 -17.48 11.23
C GLU A 18 -10.48 -17.87 12.47
N ILE A 19 -9.62 -18.90 12.35
CA ILE A 19 -8.71 -19.29 13.42
C ILE A 19 -7.75 -18.14 13.75
N LEU A 20 -7.10 -17.56 12.73
CA LEU A 20 -6.17 -16.44 12.92
C LEU A 20 -6.82 -15.26 13.64
N LEU A 21 -8.03 -14.86 13.22
CA LEU A 21 -8.76 -13.75 13.84
C LEU A 21 -9.15 -14.05 15.29
N ARG A 22 -9.54 -15.30 15.58
CA ARG A 22 -9.85 -15.74 16.94
C ARG A 22 -8.62 -15.70 17.84
N GLU A 23 -7.49 -16.22 17.38
CA GLU A 23 -6.25 -16.20 18.15
C GLU A 23 -5.80 -14.77 18.44
N ILE A 24 -5.83 -13.89 17.43
CA ILE A 24 -5.52 -12.46 17.61
C ILE A 24 -6.45 -11.82 18.66
N ALA A 25 -7.76 -12.11 18.60
CA ALA A 25 -8.74 -11.57 19.56
C ALA A 25 -8.58 -12.11 20.98
N ALA A 26 -8.06 -13.33 21.14
CA ALA A 26 -7.82 -13.95 22.45
C ALA A 26 -6.62 -13.34 23.19
N VAL A 27 -5.73 -12.63 22.49
CA VAL A 27 -4.55 -12.02 23.11
C VAL A 27 -4.92 -10.75 23.87
N LYS A 28 -4.82 -10.80 25.21
CA LYS A 28 -5.20 -9.68 26.10
C LYS A 28 -4.16 -8.57 26.24
N THR A 29 -2.90 -8.81 25.87
CA THR A 29 -1.79 -7.87 26.10
C THR A 29 -0.92 -7.71 24.85
N GLY A 30 -0.47 -6.48 24.56
CA GLY A 30 0.36 -6.19 23.38
C GLY A 30 1.67 -6.98 23.31
N MET A 31 2.29 -7.32 24.45
CA MET A 31 3.52 -8.12 24.49
C MET A 31 3.31 -9.54 23.97
N ASN A 32 2.18 -10.16 24.31
CA ASN A 32 1.82 -11.49 23.81
C ASN A 32 1.44 -11.47 22.33
N LEU A 33 0.90 -10.35 21.83
CA LEU A 33 0.57 -10.21 20.42
C LEU A 33 1.83 -10.08 19.57
N GLY A 34 2.84 -9.35 20.07
CA GLY A 34 4.16 -9.28 19.43
C GLY A 34 4.78 -10.66 19.23
N ARG A 35 4.78 -11.49 20.28
CA ARG A 35 5.27 -12.88 20.20
C ARG A 35 4.47 -13.74 19.22
N LEU A 36 3.14 -13.62 19.20
CA LEU A 36 2.30 -14.32 18.24
C LEU A 36 2.67 -13.93 16.79
N LEU A 37 2.86 -12.64 16.53
CA LEU A 37 3.24 -12.16 15.21
C LEU A 37 4.66 -12.60 14.81
N ASP A 38 5.59 -12.69 15.76
CA ASP A 38 6.95 -13.20 15.51
C ASP A 38 6.98 -14.68 15.13
N LEU A 39 6.02 -15.47 15.62
CA LEU A 39 5.86 -16.88 15.24
C LEU A 39 5.20 -17.04 13.87
N LEU A 40 4.30 -16.13 13.50
CA LEU A 40 3.49 -16.25 12.28
C LEU A 40 4.09 -15.57 11.06
N LEU A 41 4.90 -14.53 11.26
CA LEU A 41 5.37 -13.66 10.20
C LEU A 41 6.88 -13.63 10.15
N THR A 42 7.40 -13.56 8.94
CA THR A 42 8.80 -13.19 8.74
C THR A 42 9.04 -11.75 9.16
N TYR A 43 10.30 -11.40 9.43
CA TYR A 43 10.72 -10.05 9.74
C TYR A 43 10.20 -9.01 8.72
N HIS A 44 10.30 -9.33 7.43
CA HIS A 44 9.88 -8.42 6.35
C HIS A 44 8.36 -8.23 6.29
N GLU A 45 7.57 -9.27 6.56
CA GLU A 45 6.11 -9.18 6.61
C GLU A 45 5.66 -8.33 7.80
N LYS A 46 6.26 -8.55 8.97
CA LYS A 46 6.01 -7.76 10.17
C LYS A 46 6.33 -6.28 9.91
N GLU A 47 7.50 -5.99 9.38
CA GLU A 47 7.93 -4.63 9.06
C GLU A 47 7.00 -3.96 8.03
N ALA A 48 6.53 -4.72 7.03
CA ALA A 48 5.56 -4.21 6.06
C ALA A 48 4.21 -3.84 6.70
N ILE A 49 3.74 -4.62 7.68
CA ILE A 49 2.51 -4.32 8.44
C ILE A 49 2.72 -3.07 9.30
N LEU A 50 3.80 -3.01 10.07
CA LEU A 50 4.12 -1.87 10.94
C LEU A 50 4.20 -0.58 10.13
N ARG A 51 4.89 -0.60 8.99
CA ARG A 51 4.98 0.56 8.10
C ARG A 51 3.61 1.03 7.61
N ARG A 52 2.69 0.12 7.28
CA ARG A 52 1.32 0.48 6.89
C ARG A 52 0.53 1.10 8.03
N LEU A 53 0.68 0.58 9.25
CA LEU A 53 0.06 1.17 10.44
C LEU A 53 0.60 2.59 10.70
N THR A 54 1.92 2.80 10.55
CA THR A 54 2.54 4.12 10.68
C THR A 54 2.06 5.09 9.61
N ILE A 55 1.96 4.66 8.34
CA ILE A 55 1.32 5.46 7.28
C ILE A 55 -0.08 5.89 7.72
N GLY A 56 -0.87 4.94 8.22
CA GLY A 56 -2.21 5.22 8.69
C GLY A 56 -2.25 6.28 9.81
N ASN A 57 -1.32 6.19 10.76
CA ASN A 57 -1.20 7.18 11.83
C ASN A 57 -0.81 8.57 11.29
N MET A 58 0.19 8.65 10.43
CA MET A 58 0.60 9.91 9.80
C MET A 58 -0.51 10.54 8.95
N LEU A 59 -1.33 9.74 8.27
CA LEU A 59 -2.49 10.22 7.54
C LEU A 59 -3.54 10.83 8.47
N LYS A 60 -3.77 10.25 9.66
CA LYS A 60 -4.67 10.82 10.69
C LYS A 60 -4.16 12.17 11.20
N HIS A 61 -2.83 12.34 11.29
CA HIS A 61 -2.18 13.60 11.65
C HIS A 61 -2.02 14.59 10.47
N LYS A 62 -2.71 14.36 9.35
CA LYS A 62 -2.73 15.24 8.17
C LYS A 62 -1.35 15.46 7.50
N ASN A 63 -0.39 14.54 7.70
CA ASN A 63 0.88 14.59 6.98
C ASN A 63 0.66 14.45 5.45
N THR A 64 1.46 15.17 4.66
CA THR A 64 1.40 15.09 3.19
C THR A 64 1.99 13.78 2.67
N TYR A 65 1.58 13.36 1.46
CA TYR A 65 2.10 12.15 0.82
C TYR A 65 3.63 12.20 0.64
N ARG A 66 4.16 13.39 0.31
CA ARG A 66 5.60 13.61 0.18
C ARG A 66 6.33 13.40 1.50
N ALA A 67 5.80 13.92 2.60
CA ALA A 67 6.39 13.76 3.93
C ALA A 67 6.38 12.28 4.37
N ILE A 68 5.25 11.59 4.17
CA ILE A 68 5.11 10.16 4.50
C ILE A 68 6.06 9.31 3.65
N GLY A 69 6.12 9.58 2.34
CA GLY A 69 7.00 8.87 1.42
C GLY A 69 8.48 9.03 1.77
N LYS A 70 8.90 10.25 2.13
CA LYS A 70 10.28 10.55 2.56
C LYS A 70 10.61 9.87 3.89
N ALA A 71 9.70 9.89 4.86
CA ALA A 71 9.94 9.33 6.19
C ALA A 71 10.00 7.79 6.21
N LEU A 72 9.17 7.13 5.39
CA LEU A 72 9.00 5.68 5.45
C LEU A 72 9.55 4.94 4.22
N GLY A 73 10.07 5.65 3.22
CA GLY A 73 10.59 5.05 1.98
C GLY A 73 9.51 4.33 1.18
N VAL A 74 8.31 4.90 1.11
CA VAL A 74 7.15 4.26 0.45
C VAL A 74 6.63 5.07 -0.72
N SER A 75 6.12 4.35 -1.73
CA SER A 75 5.50 4.97 -2.90
C SER A 75 4.17 5.65 -2.55
N ALA A 76 3.80 6.68 -3.32
CA ALA A 76 2.49 7.32 -3.23
C ALA A 76 1.33 6.34 -3.42
N ILE A 77 1.53 5.28 -4.23
CA ILE A 77 0.54 4.22 -4.46
C ILE A 77 0.28 3.44 -3.16
N THR A 78 1.33 3.11 -2.40
CA THR A 78 1.20 2.43 -1.12
C THR A 78 0.44 3.30 -0.12
N ILE A 79 0.75 4.60 -0.05
CA ILE A 79 0.05 5.55 0.82
C ILE A 79 -1.43 5.63 0.45
N SER A 80 -1.76 5.69 -0.84
CA SER A 80 -3.14 5.69 -1.33
C SER A 80 -3.91 4.45 -0.89
N LYS A 81 -3.32 3.26 -1.02
CA LYS A 81 -3.96 2.01 -0.58
C LYS A 81 -4.27 2.00 0.92
N VAL A 82 -3.37 2.55 1.74
CA VAL A 82 -3.61 2.65 3.19
C VAL A 82 -4.70 3.66 3.51
N ARG A 83 -4.73 4.80 2.81
CA ARG A 83 -5.81 5.79 2.92
C ARG A 83 -7.17 5.17 2.59
N ASP A 84 -7.24 4.38 1.51
CA ASP A 84 -8.47 3.71 1.10
C ASP A 84 -9.00 2.74 2.19
N ILE A 85 -8.09 2.03 2.88
CA ILE A 85 -8.45 1.17 4.02
C ILE A 85 -8.99 2.00 5.19
N LEU A 86 -8.30 3.09 5.55
CA LEU A 86 -8.70 3.95 6.68
C LEU A 86 -10.05 4.63 6.49
N GLU A 87 -10.33 5.07 5.28
CA GLU A 87 -11.60 5.73 4.95
C GLU A 87 -12.73 4.71 4.71
N ALA A 88 -12.51 3.42 5.03
CA ALA A 88 -13.39 2.29 4.74
C ALA A 88 -13.79 2.17 3.25
N ARG A 89 -13.07 2.86 2.36
CA ARG A 89 -13.28 2.88 0.90
C ARG A 89 -12.89 1.56 0.23
N GLY A 90 -12.27 0.65 0.97
CA GLY A 90 -11.89 -0.71 0.56
C GLY A 90 -12.89 -1.82 0.89
N TYR A 91 -13.93 -1.56 1.68
CA TYR A 91 -15.01 -2.53 1.92
C TYR A 91 -16.10 -2.35 0.86
N GLY A 92 -15.82 -2.83 -0.37
CA GLY A 92 -16.79 -2.85 -1.46
C GLY A 92 -16.67 -1.67 -2.43
N ARG A 93 -16.13 -1.98 -3.62
CA ARG A 93 -16.41 -1.36 -4.92
C ARG A 93 -16.90 0.11 -4.90
N ASN A 94 -16.00 1.05 -5.19
CA ASN A 94 -16.41 2.28 -5.88
C ASN A 94 -15.89 2.26 -7.34
N PRO A 95 -16.61 1.64 -8.29
CA PRO A 95 -16.18 1.49 -9.68
C PRO A 95 -16.18 2.82 -10.48
N GLN A 96 -16.61 3.94 -9.88
CA GLN A 96 -16.78 5.22 -10.58
C GLN A 96 -15.76 6.30 -10.21
N ARG A 97 -14.77 6.02 -9.34
CA ARG A 97 -13.80 7.07 -8.97
C ARG A 97 -12.64 7.19 -9.96
N LYS A 98 -12.60 8.32 -10.67
CA LYS A 98 -11.39 8.83 -11.32
C LYS A 98 -10.31 9.04 -10.26
N ARG A 99 -9.13 8.42 -10.44
CA ARG A 99 -7.95 8.71 -9.60
C ARG A 99 -7.62 10.20 -9.75
N ILE A 100 -7.82 10.97 -8.69
CA ILE A 100 -7.31 12.33 -8.61
C ILE A 100 -5.86 12.19 -8.17
N TYR A 101 -4.95 11.99 -9.12
CA TYR A 101 -3.55 12.28 -8.85
C TYR A 101 -3.46 13.77 -8.56
N SER A 102 -2.67 14.17 -7.56
CA SER A 102 -2.17 15.54 -7.51
C SER A 102 -1.56 15.78 -8.89
N ARG A 103 -2.03 16.79 -9.63
CA ARG A 103 -1.33 17.20 -10.86
C ARG A 103 0.13 17.34 -10.49
N ASP A 104 1.00 16.59 -11.15
CA ASP A 104 2.42 16.87 -11.10
C ASP A 104 2.54 18.35 -11.48
N LYS A 105 3.07 19.16 -10.57
CA LYS A 105 3.36 20.58 -10.83
C LYS A 105 4.55 20.76 -11.80
N ASP A 106 4.78 19.78 -12.68
CA ASP A 106 5.91 19.72 -13.60
C ASP A 106 5.48 19.72 -15.08
N THR A 107 4.20 19.98 -15.36
CA THR A 107 3.76 20.49 -16.67
C THR A 107 3.45 21.98 -16.57
N GLU A 108 4.41 22.78 -16.12
CA GLU A 108 4.55 24.10 -16.74
C GLU A 108 5.05 23.87 -18.16
N ASP A 109 4.48 24.60 -19.11
CA ASP A 109 4.73 24.54 -20.54
C ASP A 109 6.22 24.36 -20.87
N ARG A 110 6.68 23.12 -21.01
CA ARG A 110 7.89 22.88 -21.79
C ARG A 110 7.46 23.09 -23.22
N PRO A 111 7.99 24.11 -23.93
CA PRO A 111 7.71 24.24 -25.35
C PRO A 111 8.02 22.88 -25.99
N LEU A 112 7.07 22.37 -26.78
CA LEU A 112 7.26 21.18 -27.60
C LEU A 112 8.64 21.31 -28.23
N LEU A 113 9.53 20.33 -27.95
CA LEU A 113 10.90 20.26 -28.44
C LEU A 113 11.02 20.95 -29.80
N GLY A 114 11.75 22.07 -29.82
CA GLY A 114 11.95 22.85 -31.03
C GLY A 114 12.40 21.96 -32.18
N TYR A 115 11.89 22.25 -33.38
CA TYR A 115 12.25 21.60 -34.64
C TYR A 115 13.76 21.28 -34.68
N TYR A 116 14.11 20.00 -34.78
CA TYR A 116 15.50 19.61 -35.03
C TYR A 116 15.87 20.09 -36.44
N LYS A 117 16.97 20.86 -36.54
CA LYS A 117 17.42 21.58 -37.74
C LYS A 117 17.69 20.70 -38.98
N GLY A 118 17.66 19.37 -38.84
CA GLY A 118 17.90 18.38 -39.91
C GLY A 118 16.64 17.72 -40.49
N ALA A 119 15.43 18.00 -40.01
CA ALA A 119 14.21 17.32 -40.44
C ALA A 119 13.74 17.68 -41.87
N ARG A 120 14.49 18.51 -42.61
CA ARG A 120 14.26 18.83 -44.03
C ARG A 120 15.39 18.29 -44.90
N SER A 121 15.54 16.96 -44.95
CA SER A 121 16.25 16.30 -46.05
C SER A 121 16.00 14.79 -46.01
N ILE A 122 14.79 14.41 -46.39
CA ILE A 122 14.59 13.14 -47.08
C ILE A 122 13.86 13.52 -48.37
N VAL A 123 14.64 13.62 -49.45
CA VAL A 123 14.17 13.55 -50.83
C VAL A 123 14.71 12.23 -51.36
#